data_AF-A0A0G1RD16-F1
#
_entry.id   AF-A0A0G1RD16-F1
#
_cell.length_a   1.000
_cell.length_b   1.000
_cell.length_c   1.000
_cell.angle_alpha   90.00
_cell.angle_beta   90.00
_cell.angle_gamma   90.00
#
_symmetry.space_group_name_H-M   'P 1'
#
loop_
_entity.id
_entity.type
_entity.pdbx_description
1 polymer ?
#
loop_
_entity_poly.entity_id
_entity_poly.type
_entity_poly.pdbx_seq_one_letter_code
_entity_poly.pdbx_strand_id
1 'polypeptide(L)'
;MSTASTRALGARRSSSNLDSPLKPEVIISSPMKRTRESAEIIGNALEIPIEFDDRITEIDIGSLSGKSKAGASSLMNLSLEAAIQQYRMGQYDYSPFGGESAKDILERTERFLKGLKQRKEKCIVIMSHGGLVRSLHGVITGNLSLVDKGIANAALIVLEYV
;
A
#
# COMPACT_ATOMS: atom_id res chain seq x y z
N MET A 1 -17.38 7.53 -24.45
CA MET A 1 -16.93 7.53 -23.05
C MET A 1 -16.19 6.23 -22.82
N SER A 2 -14.85 6.30 -22.78
CA SER A 2 -13.95 5.14 -22.76
C SER A 2 -13.90 4.54 -21.36
N THR A 3 -14.30 3.28 -21.24
CA THR A 3 -14.13 2.47 -20.03
C THR A 3 -12.65 2.07 -19.94
N ALA A 4 -11.93 2.67 -18.99
CA ALA A 4 -10.57 2.26 -18.66
C ALA A 4 -10.62 0.83 -18.08
N SER A 5 -10.22 -0.14 -18.91
CA SER A 5 -10.05 -1.53 -18.53
C SER A 5 -8.79 -1.64 -17.67
N THR A 6 -8.95 -1.73 -16.35
CA THR A 6 -7.85 -2.05 -15.44
C THR A 6 -7.40 -3.49 -15.69
N ARG A 7 -6.32 -3.65 -16.45
CA ARG A 7 -5.64 -4.93 -16.67
C ARG A 7 -4.96 -5.33 -15.36
N ALA A 8 -5.48 -6.33 -14.67
CA ALA A 8 -4.80 -6.96 -13.54
C ALA A 8 -3.42 -7.47 -14.01
N LEU A 9 -2.35 -7.02 -13.35
CA LEU A 9 -1.00 -7.54 -13.58
C LEU A 9 -0.88 -8.87 -12.83
N GLY A 10 -1.25 -9.95 -13.51
CA GLY A 10 -1.12 -11.37 -13.11
C GLY A 10 -0.66 -11.65 -11.67
N ALA A 11 -1.58 -12.15 -10.84
CA ALA A 11 -1.25 -12.72 -9.55
C ALA A 11 -2.12 -13.96 -9.27
N ARG A 12 -1.51 -15.03 -8.75
CA ARG A 12 -2.24 -16.15 -8.15
C ARG A 12 -2.33 -15.92 -6.64
N ARG A 13 -3.52 -16.15 -6.08
CA ARG A 13 -3.77 -16.07 -4.63
C ARG A 13 -3.20 -17.32 -3.96
N SER A 14 -2.42 -17.14 -2.89
CA SER A 14 -2.33 -18.15 -1.83
C SER A 14 -2.92 -17.57 -0.55
N SER A 15 -4.14 -18.02 -0.23
CA SER A 15 -4.69 -17.90 1.12
C SER A 15 -4.16 -19.07 1.95
N SER A 16 -3.23 -18.75 2.85
CA SER A 16 -2.87 -19.48 4.08
C SER A 16 -2.31 -20.91 4.02
N ASN A 17 -2.00 -21.49 2.86
CA ASN A 17 -1.18 -22.71 2.80
C ASN A 17 0.07 -22.43 1.99
N LEU A 18 1.15 -22.08 2.69
CA LEU A 18 2.48 -22.06 2.12
C LEU A 18 3.01 -23.49 2.16
N ASP A 19 3.13 -24.12 0.99
CA ASP A 19 3.68 -25.49 0.86
C ASP A 19 5.17 -25.56 1.26
N SER A 20 5.83 -24.41 1.42
CA SER A 20 7.21 -24.29 1.86
C SER A 20 7.42 -23.02 2.69
N PRO A 21 8.40 -23.01 3.62
CA PRO A 21 8.71 -21.81 4.38
C PRO A 21 9.15 -20.68 3.44
N LEU A 22 8.62 -19.48 3.69
CA LEU A 22 9.09 -18.26 3.02
C LEU A 22 10.58 -18.06 3.31
N LYS A 23 11.34 -17.67 2.29
CA LYS A 23 12.77 -17.35 2.40
C LYS A 23 13.02 -15.92 1.92
N PRO A 24 12.65 -14.90 2.71
CA PRO A 24 12.91 -13.51 2.35
C PRO A 24 14.39 -13.26 2.05
N GLU A 25 14.67 -12.54 0.97
CA GLU A 25 16.04 -12.20 0.55
C GLU A 25 16.36 -10.72 0.81
N VAL A 26 15.35 -9.87 0.86
CA VAL A 26 15.48 -8.42 1.09
C VAL A 26 14.18 -7.85 1.67
N ILE A 27 14.31 -6.81 2.49
CA ILE A 27 13.19 -5.96 2.93
C ILE A 27 13.25 -4.64 2.17
N ILE A 28 12.19 -4.29 1.46
CA ILE A 28 11.99 -2.93 0.94
C ILE A 28 11.00 -2.23 1.86
N SER A 29 11.44 -1.19 2.56
CA SER A 29 10.66 -0.50 3.59
C SER A 29 10.39 0.96 3.25
N SER A 30 9.22 1.45 3.66
CA SER A 30 9.00 2.88 3.72
C SER A 30 9.95 3.52 4.73
N PRO A 31 10.57 4.67 4.40
CA PRO A 31 11.54 5.33 5.28
C PRO A 31 10.90 5.97 6.54
N MET A 32 9.57 6.01 6.63
CA MET A 32 8.85 6.54 7.80
C MET A 32 9.21 5.75 9.06
N LYS A 33 9.31 6.45 10.20
CA LYS A 33 9.82 5.88 11.46
C LYS A 33 9.19 4.52 11.84
N ARG A 34 7.86 4.43 11.84
CA ARG A 34 7.12 3.20 12.24
C ARG A 34 7.44 1.97 11.36
N THR A 35 7.61 2.17 10.06
CA THR A 35 7.93 1.09 9.11
C THR A 35 9.41 0.77 9.11
N ARG A 36 10.27 1.78 9.31
CA ARG A 36 11.69 1.61 9.52
C ARG A 36 11.99 0.73 10.74
N GLU A 37 11.45 1.10 11.90
CA GLU A 37 11.63 0.35 13.15
C GLU A 37 11.16 -1.11 13.00
N SER A 38 10.02 -1.32 12.34
CA SER A 38 9.50 -2.67 12.07
C SER A 38 10.40 -3.47 11.11
N ALA A 39 10.92 -2.82 10.06
CA ALA A 39 11.83 -3.45 9.11
C ALA A 39 13.17 -3.80 9.76
N GLU A 40 13.70 -2.94 10.62
CA GLU A 40 14.95 -3.18 11.36
C GLU A 40 14.83 -4.38 12.30
N ILE A 41 13.71 -4.52 13.02
CA ILE A 41 13.44 -5.70 13.87
C ILE A 41 13.48 -6.99 13.04
N ILE A 42 12.79 -7.03 11.90
CA ILE A 42 12.70 -8.23 11.06
C ILE A 42 14.02 -8.49 10.33
N GLY A 43 14.65 -7.45 9.78
CA GLY A 43 15.91 -7.56 9.04
C GLY A 43 17.04 -8.05 9.92
N ASN A 44 17.12 -7.57 11.17
CA ASN A 44 18.10 -8.06 12.14
C ASN A 44 17.84 -9.53 12.53
N ALA A 45 16.59 -9.93 12.69
CA ALA A 45 16.25 -11.31 13.07
C ALA A 45 16.49 -12.32 11.94
N LEU A 46 16.38 -11.88 10.67
CA LEU A 46 16.58 -12.71 9.49
C LEU A 46 17.96 -12.57 8.84
N GLU A 47 18.77 -11.62 9.30
CA GLU A 47 20.08 -11.27 8.75
C GLU A 47 20.05 -10.93 7.24
N ILE A 48 19.04 -10.15 6.82
CA ILE A 48 18.84 -9.74 5.42
C ILE A 48 18.92 -8.22 5.24
N PRO A 49 19.32 -7.73 4.05
CA PRO A 49 19.43 -6.30 3.79
C PRO A 49 18.06 -5.59 3.83
N ILE A 50 18.11 -4.32 4.21
CA ILE A 50 16.97 -3.39 4.20
C ILE A 50 17.27 -2.26 3.22
N GLU A 51 16.35 -2.05 2.29
CA GLU A 51 16.35 -0.92 1.36
C GLU A 51 15.17 0.01 1.67
N PHE A 52 15.37 1.32 1.50
CA PHE A 52 14.29 2.29 1.70
C PHE A 52 13.79 2.83 0.37
N ASP A 53 12.47 2.98 0.24
CA ASP A 53 11.84 3.49 -0.98
C ASP A 53 10.69 4.45 -0.63
N ASP A 54 10.83 5.71 -1.06
CA ASP A 54 9.83 6.76 -0.84
C ASP A 54 8.52 6.49 -1.57
N ARG A 55 8.54 5.70 -2.64
CA ARG A 55 7.31 5.35 -3.38
C ARG A 55 6.38 4.49 -2.54
N ILE A 56 6.88 3.89 -1.46
CA ILE A 56 6.07 3.05 -0.57
C ILE A 56 5.65 3.70 0.77
N THR A 57 5.70 5.02 0.85
CA THR A 57 5.16 5.81 1.99
C THR A 57 3.64 5.79 2.06
N GLU A 58 3.10 6.17 3.23
CA GLU A 58 1.65 6.31 3.41
C GLU A 58 1.11 7.44 2.54
N ILE A 59 -0.19 7.36 2.25
CA ILE A 59 -0.93 8.42 1.55
C ILE A 59 -0.77 9.73 2.32
N ASP A 60 -0.28 10.77 1.65
CA ASP A 60 -0.26 12.12 2.19
C ASP A 60 -1.65 12.76 2.07
N ILE A 61 -2.18 13.22 3.20
CA ILE A 61 -3.46 13.92 3.29
C ILE A 61 -3.27 15.43 3.54
N GLY A 62 -2.03 15.92 3.45
CA GLY A 62 -1.65 17.31 3.59
C GLY A 62 -2.09 17.92 4.91
N SER A 63 -2.70 19.11 4.85
CA SER A 63 -3.16 19.88 6.02
C SER A 63 -4.27 19.20 6.84
N LEU A 64 -4.87 18.11 6.32
CA LEU A 64 -5.81 17.28 7.07
C LEU A 64 -5.11 16.39 8.11
N SER A 65 -3.79 16.18 7.99
CA SER A 65 -3.00 15.39 8.93
C SER A 65 -3.10 15.96 10.36
N GLY A 66 -3.17 15.06 11.34
CA GLY A 66 -3.34 15.41 12.76
C GLY A 66 -4.75 15.88 13.15
N LYS A 67 -5.71 15.97 12.21
CA LYS A 67 -7.12 16.24 12.53
C LYS A 67 -7.85 14.95 12.89
N SER A 68 -8.94 15.08 13.65
CA SER A 68 -9.89 13.97 13.84
C SER A 68 -10.56 13.63 12.50
N LYS A 69 -11.05 12.40 12.34
CA LYS A 69 -11.74 11.99 11.09
C LYS A 69 -12.93 12.90 10.76
N ALA A 70 -13.70 13.29 11.78
CA ALA A 70 -14.83 14.21 11.62
C ALA A 70 -14.37 15.64 11.25
N GLY A 71 -13.26 16.11 11.85
CA GLY A 71 -12.68 17.41 11.51
C GLY A 71 -12.16 17.45 10.08
N ALA A 72 -11.44 16.40 9.65
CA ALA A 72 -10.96 16.26 8.29
C ALA A 72 -12.13 16.19 7.28
N SER A 73 -13.17 15.39 7.55
CA SER A 73 -14.33 15.30 6.67
C SER A 73 -15.06 16.63 6.53
N SER A 74 -15.19 17.39 7.64
CA SER A 74 -15.78 18.73 7.61
C SER A 74 -14.99 19.70 6.73
N LEU A 75 -13.64 19.67 6.78
CA LEU A 75 -12.80 20.52 5.93
C LEU A 75 -12.92 20.15 4.44
N MET A 76 -13.22 18.89 4.14
CA MET A 76 -13.50 18.40 2.79
C MET A 76 -14.94 18.69 2.32
N ASN A 77 -15.78 19.31 3.14
CA ASN A 77 -17.22 19.46 2.89
C ASN A 77 -17.94 18.11 2.64
N LEU A 78 -17.51 17.06 3.36
CA LEU A 78 -18.09 15.72 3.28
C LEU A 78 -18.65 15.28 4.63
N SER A 79 -19.69 14.45 4.59
CA SER A 79 -20.03 13.66 5.77
C SER A 79 -18.89 12.69 6.08
N LEU A 80 -18.77 12.28 7.35
CA LEU A 80 -17.77 11.29 7.77
C LEU A 80 -17.88 9.99 6.95
N GLU A 81 -19.11 9.53 6.72
CA GLU A 81 -19.37 8.34 5.91
C GLU A 81 -18.94 8.54 4.46
N ALA A 82 -19.28 9.68 3.83
CA ALA A 82 -18.85 9.94 2.46
C ALA A 82 -17.33 10.00 2.32
N ALA A 83 -16.63 10.63 3.27
CA ALA A 83 -15.17 10.68 3.28
C ALA A 83 -14.55 9.27 3.43
N ILE A 84 -15.10 8.43 4.32
CA ILE A 84 -14.65 7.05 4.49
C ILE A 84 -14.88 6.24 3.22
N GLN A 85 -16.04 6.38 2.57
CA GLN A 85 -16.36 5.67 1.34
C GLN A 85 -15.48 6.11 0.18
N GLN A 86 -15.23 7.42 0.01
CA GLN A 86 -14.30 7.91 -1.02
C GLN A 86 -12.88 7.38 -0.80
N TYR A 87 -12.38 7.41 0.44
CA TYR A 87 -11.08 6.83 0.78
C TYR A 87 -11.00 5.35 0.40
N ARG A 88 -12.02 4.58 0.82
CA ARG A 88 -12.14 3.15 0.54
C ARG A 88 -12.14 2.85 -0.95
N MET A 89 -12.93 3.58 -1.74
CA MET A 89 -13.08 3.36 -3.16
C MET A 89 -11.94 3.93 -4.01
N GLY A 90 -10.94 4.59 -3.41
CA GLY A 90 -9.88 5.26 -4.17
C GLY A 90 -10.40 6.46 -4.98
N GLN A 91 -11.43 7.14 -4.47
CA GLN A 91 -12.10 8.28 -5.13
C GLN A 91 -11.81 9.62 -4.42
N TYR A 92 -10.71 9.68 -3.67
CA TYR A 92 -10.31 10.86 -2.92
C TYR A 92 -9.36 11.75 -3.73
N ASP A 93 -9.40 13.04 -3.44
CA ASP A 93 -8.44 14.02 -3.91
C ASP A 93 -8.03 14.94 -2.75
N TYR A 94 -6.83 14.74 -2.22
CA TYR A 94 -6.27 15.57 -1.15
C TYR A 94 -5.39 16.70 -1.67
N SER A 95 -5.26 16.86 -3.00
CA SER A 95 -4.46 17.94 -3.62
C SER A 95 -4.85 19.34 -3.13
N PRO A 96 -6.14 19.69 -2.93
CA PRO A 96 -6.53 20.99 -2.37
C PRO A 96 -5.98 21.29 -0.97
N PHE A 97 -5.56 20.24 -0.25
CA PHE A 97 -5.00 20.32 1.09
C PHE A 97 -3.47 20.16 1.10
N GLY A 98 -2.84 20.08 -0.06
CA GLY A 98 -1.40 19.83 -0.23
C GLY A 98 -1.01 18.36 -0.08
N GLY A 99 -1.97 17.43 -0.17
CA GLY A 99 -1.72 15.99 -0.14
C GLY A 99 -1.75 15.35 -1.54
N GLU A 100 -1.89 14.02 -1.56
CA GLU A 100 -1.93 13.20 -2.77
C GLU A 100 -3.38 12.95 -3.23
N SER A 101 -3.60 12.93 -4.55
CA SER A 101 -4.80 12.36 -5.15
C SER A 101 -4.71 10.84 -5.27
N ALA A 102 -5.84 10.15 -5.42
CA ALA A 102 -5.84 8.71 -5.70
C ALA A 102 -5.05 8.35 -6.98
N LYS A 103 -4.97 9.28 -7.95
CA LYS A 103 -4.17 9.12 -9.17
C LYS A 103 -2.67 9.13 -8.85
N ASP A 104 -2.19 10.03 -8.00
CA ASP A 104 -0.77 10.11 -7.62
C ASP A 104 -0.33 8.80 -6.94
N ILE A 105 -1.18 8.26 -6.06
CA ILE A 105 -0.96 6.98 -5.39
C ILE A 105 -0.86 5.84 -6.41
N LEU A 106 -1.79 5.78 -7.36
CA LEU A 106 -1.78 4.76 -8.41
C LEU A 106 -0.49 4.83 -9.23
N GLU A 107 -0.11 6.03 -9.69
CA GLU A 107 1.10 6.23 -10.51
C GLU A 107 2.38 5.81 -9.77
N ARG A 108 2.55 6.20 -8.50
CA ARG A 108 3.73 5.76 -7.73
C ARG A 108 3.71 4.27 -7.39
N THR A 109 2.52 3.70 -7.18
CA THR A 109 2.34 2.26 -6.98
C THR A 109 2.78 1.49 -8.23
N GLU A 110 2.33 1.90 -9.42
CA GLU A 110 2.72 1.28 -10.69
C GLU A 110 4.23 1.42 -10.96
N ARG A 111 4.80 2.60 -10.68
CA ARG A 111 6.26 2.81 -10.78
C ARG A 111 7.04 1.90 -9.84
N PHE A 112 6.57 1.71 -8.61
CA PHE A 112 7.17 0.79 -7.66
C PHE A 112 7.13 -0.65 -8.17
N LEU A 113 5.95 -1.11 -8.59
CA LEU A 113 5.75 -2.46 -9.13
C LEU A 113 6.58 -2.73 -10.40
N LYS A 114 6.72 -1.73 -11.28
CA LYS A 114 7.61 -1.83 -12.45
C LYS A 114 9.06 -2.03 -12.04
N GLY A 115 9.53 -1.36 -10.99
CA GLY A 115 10.86 -1.56 -10.43
C GLY A 115 11.00 -2.95 -9.80
N LEU A 116 9.96 -3.41 -9.10
CA LEU A 116 9.91 -4.74 -8.48
C LEU A 116 10.07 -5.86 -9.52
N LYS A 117 9.48 -5.72 -10.70
CA LYS A 117 9.64 -6.70 -11.82
C LYS A 117 11.06 -6.82 -12.36
N GLN A 118 11.94 -5.87 -12.07
CA GLN A 118 13.34 -5.88 -12.52
C GLN A 118 14.28 -6.50 -11.49
N ARG A 119 13.77 -6.86 -10.31
CA ARG A 119 14.52 -7.46 -9.21
C ARG A 119 14.82 -8.94 -9.50
N LYS A 120 15.94 -9.43 -8.95
CA LYS A 120 16.36 -10.84 -9.11
C LYS A 120 15.84 -11.72 -7.99
N GLU A 121 15.63 -11.10 -6.83
CA GLU A 121 15.08 -11.67 -5.62
C GLU A 121 13.69 -12.27 -5.90
N LYS A 122 13.46 -13.47 -5.38
CA LYS A 122 12.24 -14.26 -5.52
C LYS A 122 11.28 -14.04 -4.36
N CYS A 123 11.80 -13.72 -3.18
CA CYS A 123 10.99 -13.45 -2.00
C CYS A 123 11.38 -12.10 -1.38
N ILE A 124 10.52 -11.10 -1.57
CA ILE A 124 10.74 -9.73 -1.11
C ILE A 124 9.69 -9.40 -0.06
N VAL A 125 10.14 -8.89 1.09
CA VAL A 125 9.24 -8.32 2.10
C VAL A 125 9.05 -6.84 1.80
N ILE A 126 7.79 -6.40 1.69
CA ILE A 126 7.44 -4.99 1.52
C ILE A 126 6.85 -4.48 2.82
N MET A 127 7.54 -3.56 3.50
CA MET A 127 7.09 -2.96 4.76
C MET A 127 6.51 -1.57 4.50
N SER A 128 5.18 -1.45 4.60
CA SER A 128 4.46 -0.25 4.20
C SER A 128 3.22 -0.01 5.08
N HIS A 129 2.23 0.72 4.57
CA HIS A 129 1.13 1.29 5.34
C HIS A 129 -0.23 0.89 4.79
N GLY A 130 -1.27 1.00 5.61
CA GLY A 130 -2.58 0.46 5.27
C GLY A 130 -3.17 1.05 3.99
N GLY A 131 -3.00 2.36 3.74
CA GLY A 131 -3.48 2.98 2.51
C GLY A 131 -2.80 2.43 1.28
N LEU A 132 -1.48 2.40 1.31
CA LEU A 132 -0.69 1.94 0.17
C LEU A 132 -0.76 0.43 -0.06
N VAL A 133 -0.79 -0.39 0.99
CA VAL A 133 -0.94 -1.86 0.84
C VAL A 133 -2.25 -2.21 0.14
N ARG A 134 -3.33 -1.44 0.37
CA ARG A 134 -4.58 -1.60 -0.40
C ARG A 134 -4.39 -1.28 -1.88
N SER A 135 -3.67 -0.19 -2.21
CA SER A 135 -3.33 0.16 -3.60
C SER A 135 -2.53 -0.96 -4.27
N LEU A 136 -1.45 -1.41 -3.63
CA LEU A 136 -0.60 -2.50 -4.11
C LEU A 136 -1.41 -3.77 -4.38
N HIS A 137 -2.21 -4.21 -3.41
CA HIS A 137 -3.07 -5.38 -3.56
C HIS A 137 -4.05 -5.20 -4.72
N GLY A 138 -4.72 -4.05 -4.82
CA GLY A 138 -5.66 -3.74 -5.90
C GLY A 138 -5.02 -3.84 -7.29
N VAL A 139 -3.85 -3.23 -7.48
CA VAL A 139 -3.11 -3.24 -8.75
C VAL A 139 -2.61 -4.64 -9.11
N ILE A 140 -2.08 -5.38 -8.13
CA ILE A 140 -1.53 -6.73 -8.32
C ILE A 140 -2.65 -7.74 -8.63
N THR A 141 -3.69 -7.79 -7.80
CA THR A 141 -4.69 -8.88 -7.88
C THR A 141 -5.95 -8.50 -8.65
N GLY A 142 -6.13 -7.23 -9.02
CA GLY A 142 -7.40 -6.71 -9.53
C GLY A 142 -8.55 -6.82 -8.52
N ASN A 143 -8.24 -6.98 -7.23
CA ASN A 143 -9.24 -7.27 -6.20
C ASN A 143 -9.24 -6.19 -5.11
N LEU A 144 -10.40 -5.60 -4.86
CA LEU A 144 -10.58 -4.53 -3.90
C LEU A 144 -11.05 -5.03 -2.50
N SER A 145 -10.99 -6.33 -2.21
CA SER A 145 -11.53 -6.89 -0.95
C SER A 145 -10.89 -6.37 0.34
N LEU A 146 -9.67 -5.81 0.26
CA LEU A 146 -9.00 -5.18 1.41
C LEU A 146 -9.53 -3.77 1.73
N VAL A 147 -10.35 -3.22 0.84
CA VAL A 147 -11.07 -1.97 1.06
C VAL A 147 -12.05 -2.11 2.23
N ASP A 148 -12.80 -3.21 2.27
CA ASP A 148 -13.88 -3.40 3.24
C ASP A 148 -13.38 -4.00 4.57
N LYS A 149 -12.49 -5.00 4.49
CA LYS A 149 -12.04 -5.76 5.67
C LYS A 149 -11.05 -5.00 6.55
N GLY A 150 -10.40 -3.97 6.00
CA GLY A 150 -9.25 -3.33 6.65
C GLY A 150 -8.03 -4.25 6.70
N ILE A 151 -6.90 -3.68 7.15
CA ILE A 151 -5.64 -4.40 7.32
C ILE A 151 -5.19 -4.11 8.75
N ALA A 152 -5.02 -5.16 9.55
CA ALA A 152 -4.54 -5.02 10.92
C ALA A 152 -3.06 -4.60 10.94
N ASN A 153 -2.64 -3.95 12.03
CA ASN A 153 -1.23 -3.65 12.24
C ASN A 153 -0.41 -4.95 12.30
N ALA A 154 0.79 -4.94 11.71
CA ALA A 154 1.66 -6.11 11.57
C ALA A 154 1.03 -7.32 10.83
N ALA A 155 -0.06 -7.11 10.09
CA ALA A 155 -0.60 -8.16 9.24
C ALA A 155 0.36 -8.52 8.09
N LEU A 156 0.49 -9.81 7.81
CA LEU A 156 1.24 -10.34 6.67
C LEU A 156 0.27 -10.71 5.54
N ILE A 157 0.55 -10.21 4.34
CA ILE A 157 -0.16 -10.57 3.12
C ILE A 157 0.86 -11.14 2.15
N VAL A 158 0.62 -12.37 1.68
CA VAL A 158 1.50 -13.06 0.74
C VAL A 158 0.85 -13.02 -0.63
N LEU A 159 1.58 -12.51 -1.62
CA LEU A 159 1.14 -12.41 -3.01
C LEU A 159 2.20 -13.07 -3.91
N GLU A 160 1.75 -13.90 -4.84
CA GLU A 160 2.59 -14.36 -5.94
C GLU A 160 2.46 -13.36 -7.09
N TYR A 161 3.54 -12.64 -7.37
CA TYR A 161 3.57 -11.63 -8.42
C TYR A 161 4.34 -12.17 -9.63
N VAL A 162 3.65 -12.30 -10.78
CA VAL A 162 4.20 -12.81 -12.04
C VAL A 162 4.32 -11.74 -13.13
#